data_AF-A0A5C6WY61-F1
#
_entry.id   AF-A0A5C6WY61-F1
#
_cell.length_a   1.000
_cell.length_b   1.000
_cell.length_c   1.000
_cell.angle_alpha   90.00
_cell.angle_beta   90.00
_cell.angle_gamma   90.00
#
_symmetry.space_group_name_H-M   'P 1'
#
loop_
_entity.id
_entity.type
_entity.pdbx_description
1 polymer ?
#
loop_
_entity_poly.entity_id
_entity_poly.type
_entity_poly.pdbx_seq_one_letter_code
_entity_poly.pdbx_strand_id
1 'polypeptide(L)'
;MKRLPPTPFAPTMIAVVMMCATLLFSLNASAQSRGYDVQLNTLSVERDRGQLIITYQVDARDWRALQQARIQPRLNVYLPEGSSRDFEFVQALRIDAPRGQATMNLGRRAAASHAELRLVGTQGPHTITTIRLERRRPAQTLRLPIVELRRSPGYPDRDDRYHRDDRHDRDDRYGRDDRHDRDDRYDRRRDRDDRRPPRAGRPHRPGPPPHAGYPTHPHHPRPGASRAQIIEACGDQSPFPSQVTHCIESATLLPPSYAVATIRACGDATTFSGDFEHCMTTASAYRTPPAPAIRACGEATSFSSDLRGCISAAAGFRHQPAPVIRACSEATTFSSEFQQCLDASRA
;
A
#
# COMPACT_ATOMS: atom_id res chain seq x y z
N MET A 1 -5.69 -86.85 -4.97
CA MET A 1 -5.29 -85.47 -4.61
C MET A 1 -4.25 -84.97 -5.60
N LYS A 2 -4.66 -84.16 -6.59
CA LYS A 2 -3.75 -83.59 -7.61
C LYS A 2 -3.17 -82.28 -7.05
N ARG A 3 -1.86 -82.24 -6.83
CA ARG A 3 -1.13 -81.01 -6.47
C ARG A 3 -0.80 -80.26 -7.76
N LEU A 4 -1.26 -79.00 -7.86
CA LEU A 4 -0.88 -78.08 -8.92
C LEU A 4 0.56 -77.58 -8.70
N PRO A 5 1.33 -77.33 -9.77
CA PRO A 5 2.69 -76.81 -9.67
C PRO A 5 2.68 -75.31 -9.29
N PRO A 6 3.72 -74.83 -8.57
CA PRO A 6 3.85 -73.42 -8.23
C PRO A 6 4.17 -72.61 -9.49
N THR A 7 3.35 -71.60 -9.76
CA THR A 7 3.62 -70.60 -10.81
C THR A 7 4.76 -69.68 -10.36
N PRO A 8 5.76 -69.41 -11.21
CA PRO A 8 6.77 -68.39 -10.94
C PRO A 8 6.14 -67.01 -11.10
N PHE A 9 5.84 -66.35 -9.98
CA PHE A 9 5.51 -64.93 -9.98
C PHE A 9 6.76 -64.15 -10.39
N ALA A 10 6.76 -63.62 -11.61
CA ALA A 10 7.83 -62.83 -12.18
C ALA A 10 8.00 -61.50 -11.41
N PRO A 11 9.16 -61.21 -10.80
CA PRO A 11 9.40 -59.99 -10.03
C PRO A 11 9.47 -58.71 -10.88
N THR A 12 9.40 -58.82 -12.21
CA THR A 12 9.55 -57.70 -13.14
C THR A 12 8.31 -56.80 -13.24
N MET A 13 7.10 -57.31 -12.99
CA MET A 13 5.87 -56.51 -13.05
C MET A 13 5.72 -55.52 -11.88
N ILE A 14 6.28 -55.84 -10.70
CA ILE A 14 6.22 -54.95 -9.53
C ILE A 14 7.13 -53.73 -9.71
N ALA A 15 8.29 -53.91 -10.37
CA ALA A 15 9.22 -52.82 -10.65
C ALA A 15 8.63 -51.77 -11.61
N VAL A 16 7.89 -52.20 -12.64
CA VAL A 16 7.27 -51.28 -13.61
C VAL A 16 6.12 -50.49 -12.99
N VAL A 17 5.30 -51.12 -12.13
CA VAL A 17 4.21 -50.42 -11.44
C VAL A 17 4.74 -49.43 -10.40
N MET A 18 5.82 -49.76 -9.67
CA MET A 18 6.46 -48.78 -8.78
C MET A 18 7.15 -47.63 -9.52
N MET A 19 7.75 -47.89 -10.69
CA MET A 19 8.40 -46.85 -11.49
C MET A 19 7.39 -45.92 -12.18
N CYS A 20 6.20 -46.43 -12.56
CA CYS A 20 5.09 -45.59 -13.02
C CYS A 20 4.42 -44.80 -11.89
N ALA A 21 4.35 -45.35 -10.67
CA ALA A 21 3.83 -44.61 -9.52
C ALA A 21 4.75 -43.45 -9.12
N THR A 22 6.08 -43.61 -9.15
CA THR A 22 7.02 -42.51 -8.85
C THR A 22 7.01 -41.42 -9.92
N LEU A 23 6.73 -41.76 -11.18
CA LEU A 23 6.53 -40.76 -12.24
C LEU A 23 5.20 -39.99 -12.10
N LEU A 24 4.15 -40.61 -11.57
CA LEU A 24 2.85 -39.95 -11.35
C LEU A 24 2.80 -39.09 -10.08
N PHE A 25 3.60 -39.38 -9.05
CA PHE A 25 3.77 -38.49 -7.88
C PHE A 25 4.65 -37.25 -8.16
N SER A 26 5.27 -37.18 -9.34
CA SER A 26 6.02 -35.99 -9.80
C SER A 26 5.12 -34.95 -10.50
N LEU A 27 3.85 -35.27 -10.74
CA LEU A 27 2.85 -34.38 -11.31
C LEU A 27 1.83 -33.94 -10.26
N ASN A 28 2.30 -33.63 -9.04
CA ASN A 28 1.58 -32.70 -8.21
C ASN A 28 1.60 -31.34 -8.92
N ALA A 29 0.55 -31.12 -9.71
CA ALA A 29 0.02 -29.80 -9.99
C ALA A 29 -0.43 -29.19 -8.66
N SER A 30 0.53 -28.87 -7.78
CA SER A 30 0.36 -27.81 -6.81
C SER A 30 -0.02 -26.60 -7.63
N ALA A 31 -1.18 -26.00 -7.36
CA ALA A 31 -1.50 -24.67 -7.83
C ALA A 31 -0.31 -23.77 -7.47
N GLN A 32 0.54 -23.50 -8.47
CA GLN A 32 1.82 -22.85 -8.32
C GLN A 32 1.53 -21.40 -7.91
N SER A 33 1.56 -21.10 -6.62
CA SER A 33 1.87 -19.75 -6.21
C SER A 33 3.30 -19.50 -6.74
N ARG A 34 3.41 -18.69 -7.79
CA ARG A 34 4.70 -18.31 -8.36
C ARG A 34 5.36 -17.36 -7.36
N GLY A 35 5.98 -17.93 -6.33
CA GLY A 35 6.91 -17.26 -5.44
C GLY A 35 8.17 -16.86 -6.20
N TYR A 36 8.69 -15.66 -5.98
CA TYR A 36 10.03 -15.27 -6.45
C TYR A 36 11.10 -15.74 -5.47
N ASP A 37 11.73 -16.89 -5.72
CA ASP A 37 12.92 -17.28 -4.94
C ASP A 37 14.00 -16.20 -5.04
N VAL A 38 14.60 -15.79 -3.92
CA VAL A 38 15.65 -14.76 -3.89
C VAL A 38 16.89 -15.31 -3.22
N GLN A 39 17.78 -15.81 -4.05
CA GLN A 39 19.05 -16.36 -3.62
C GLN A 39 20.00 -15.24 -3.18
N LEU A 40 20.48 -15.32 -1.94
CA LEU A 40 21.59 -14.51 -1.46
C LEU A 40 22.90 -15.28 -1.65
N ASN A 41 23.58 -14.99 -2.75
CA ASN A 41 24.92 -15.51 -3.04
C ASN A 41 25.92 -15.15 -1.94
N THR A 42 25.73 -14.01 -1.28
CA THR A 42 26.50 -13.63 -0.09
C THR A 42 25.57 -13.06 0.95
N LEU A 43 25.70 -13.52 2.19
CA LEU A 43 25.14 -12.87 3.37
C LEU A 43 26.12 -13.05 4.52
N SER A 44 26.87 -11.98 4.84
CA SER A 44 27.80 -11.98 5.96
C SER A 44 27.41 -10.93 6.98
N VAL A 45 27.56 -11.30 8.24
CA VAL A 45 27.31 -10.42 9.38
C VAL A 45 28.58 -10.41 10.22
N GLU A 46 29.27 -9.28 10.18
CA GLU A 46 30.52 -9.06 10.90
C GLU A 46 30.30 -8.05 12.01
N ARG A 47 31.04 -8.18 13.10
CA ARG A 47 31.06 -7.21 14.18
C ARG A 47 32.43 -6.53 14.15
N ASP A 48 32.43 -5.20 14.07
CA ASP A 48 33.65 -4.41 14.15
C ASP A 48 33.42 -3.19 15.05
N ARG A 49 34.21 -3.07 16.12
CA ARG A 49 34.21 -1.91 17.05
C ARG A 49 32.80 -1.45 17.52
N GLY A 50 31.92 -2.39 17.87
CA GLY A 50 30.57 -2.09 18.32
C GLY A 50 29.58 -1.76 17.19
N GLN A 51 30.00 -1.92 15.94
CA GLN A 51 29.15 -1.87 14.77
C GLN A 51 28.89 -3.28 14.24
N LEU A 52 27.73 -3.44 13.63
CA LEU A 52 27.35 -4.62 12.87
C LEU A 52 27.42 -4.27 11.40
N ILE A 53 28.26 -4.99 10.66
CA ILE A 53 28.46 -4.84 9.23
C ILE A 53 27.77 -6.01 8.53
N ILE A 54 26.75 -5.70 7.75
CA ILE A 54 25.98 -6.68 6.98
C ILE A 54 26.33 -6.49 5.52
N THR A 55 26.96 -7.48 4.91
CA THR A 55 27.25 -7.50 3.48
C THR A 55 26.35 -8.51 2.80
N TYR A 56 25.72 -8.11 1.70
CA TYR A 56 24.81 -8.97 0.96
C TYR A 56 25.08 -8.92 -0.54
N GLN A 57 24.75 -10.02 -1.21
CA GLN A 57 24.71 -10.12 -2.67
C GLN A 57 23.54 -11.01 -3.07
N VAL A 58 22.59 -10.44 -3.79
CA VAL A 58 21.48 -11.13 -4.44
C VAL A 58 21.94 -11.72 -5.77
N ASP A 59 21.37 -12.86 -6.16
CA ASP A 59 21.59 -13.40 -7.50
C ASP A 59 21.12 -12.43 -8.60
N ALA A 60 21.86 -12.35 -9.70
CA ALA A 60 21.58 -11.41 -10.77
C ALA A 60 20.28 -11.75 -11.55
N ARG A 61 19.86 -13.02 -11.55
CA ARG A 61 18.57 -13.44 -12.12
C ARG A 61 17.43 -13.00 -11.21
N ASP A 62 17.56 -13.29 -9.92
CA ASP A 62 16.52 -12.98 -8.94
C ASP A 62 16.36 -11.46 -8.75
N TRP A 63 17.46 -10.70 -8.76
CA TRP A 63 17.41 -9.24 -8.74
C TRP A 63 16.64 -8.65 -9.92
N ARG A 64 16.87 -9.17 -11.14
CA ARG A 64 16.11 -8.75 -12.33
C ARG A 64 14.63 -9.08 -12.20
N ALA A 65 14.31 -10.24 -11.64
CA ALA A 65 12.93 -10.65 -11.39
C ALA A 65 12.23 -9.70 -10.40
N LEU A 66 12.90 -9.35 -9.29
CA LEU A 66 12.41 -8.37 -8.32
C LEU A 66 12.17 -6.99 -8.95
N GLN A 67 13.09 -6.52 -9.79
CA GLN A 67 12.95 -5.24 -10.50
C GLN A 67 11.78 -5.24 -11.48
N GLN A 68 11.61 -6.32 -12.26
CA GLN A 68 10.49 -6.49 -13.18
C GLN A 68 9.14 -6.49 -12.45
N ALA A 69 9.10 -7.15 -11.29
CA ALA A 69 7.94 -7.20 -10.42
C ALA A 69 7.74 -5.92 -9.57
N ARG A 70 8.66 -4.95 -9.63
CA ARG A 70 8.67 -3.72 -8.82
C ARG A 70 8.62 -4.00 -7.31
N ILE A 71 9.28 -5.07 -6.88
CA ILE A 71 9.39 -5.45 -5.47
C ILE A 71 10.71 -4.94 -4.94
N GLN A 72 10.67 -4.21 -3.82
CA GLN A 72 11.85 -3.76 -3.11
C GLN A 72 12.01 -4.58 -1.82
N PRO A 73 12.90 -5.59 -1.78
CA PRO A 73 13.04 -6.43 -0.61
C PRO A 73 13.70 -5.66 0.56
N ARG A 74 13.33 -6.02 1.78
CA ARG A 74 13.89 -5.45 3.01
C ARG A 74 14.48 -6.55 3.89
N LEU A 75 15.69 -6.32 4.39
CA LEU A 75 16.37 -7.20 5.33
C LEU A 75 16.19 -6.65 6.75
N ASN A 76 15.31 -7.26 7.51
CA ASN A 76 15.08 -6.93 8.92
C ASN A 76 16.12 -7.62 9.80
N VAL A 77 16.69 -6.86 10.72
CA VAL A 77 17.72 -7.30 11.65
C VAL A 77 17.15 -7.30 13.05
N TYR A 78 17.29 -8.42 13.74
CA TYR A 78 16.87 -8.61 15.10
C TYR A 78 18.07 -9.01 15.96
N LEU A 79 18.16 -8.46 17.15
CA LEU A 79 19.24 -8.74 18.10
C LEU A 79 18.62 -9.07 19.46
N PRO A 80 19.22 -10.00 20.22
CA PRO A 80 18.82 -10.23 21.59
C PRO A 80 19.20 -9.05 22.47
N GLU A 81 18.38 -8.75 23.48
CA GLU A 81 18.73 -7.83 24.55
C GLU A 81 19.35 -8.60 25.72
N GLY A 82 20.61 -8.27 26.07
CA GLY A 82 21.33 -8.91 27.17
C GLY A 82 21.53 -10.42 26.96
N SER A 83 21.09 -11.21 27.95
CA SER A 83 21.11 -12.68 27.92
C SER A 83 19.80 -13.31 27.46
N SER A 84 18.83 -12.51 27.02
CA SER A 84 17.54 -13.02 26.55
C SER A 84 17.69 -13.88 25.30
N ARG A 85 16.81 -14.88 25.17
CA ARG A 85 16.66 -15.67 23.94
C ARG A 85 15.73 -14.99 22.92
N ASP A 86 15.01 -13.98 23.34
CA ASP A 86 14.07 -13.27 22.50
C ASP A 86 14.81 -12.25 21.64
N PHE A 87 14.50 -12.27 20.34
CA PHE A 87 15.09 -11.39 19.35
C PHE A 87 14.20 -10.17 19.17
N GLU A 88 14.75 -8.99 19.40
CA GLU A 88 14.05 -7.72 19.19
C GLU A 88 14.44 -7.09 17.87
N PHE A 89 13.47 -6.49 17.18
CA PHE A 89 13.72 -5.77 15.94
C PHE A 89 14.61 -4.55 16.21
N VAL A 90 15.64 -4.40 15.39
CA VAL A 90 16.60 -3.29 15.51
C VAL A 90 16.49 -2.36 14.32
N GLN A 91 16.54 -2.90 13.10
CA GLN A 91 16.56 -2.09 11.90
C GLN A 91 16.10 -2.88 10.67
N ALA A 92 15.43 -2.20 9.74
CA ALA A 92 15.12 -2.70 8.40
C ALA A 92 16.07 -2.07 7.39
N LEU A 93 16.85 -2.90 6.71
CA LEU A 93 17.76 -2.48 5.65
C LEU A 93 17.07 -2.62 4.30
N ARG A 94 16.98 -1.53 3.54
CA ARG A 94 16.48 -1.57 2.17
C ARG A 94 17.57 -2.17 1.27
N ILE A 95 17.15 -3.10 0.41
CA ILE A 95 18.03 -3.68 -0.61
C ILE A 95 17.74 -2.94 -1.92
N ASP A 96 18.51 -1.90 -2.18
CA ASP A 96 18.32 -1.00 -3.33
C ASP A 96 19.21 -1.36 -4.52
N ALA A 97 20.18 -2.24 -4.29
CA ALA A 97 21.13 -2.74 -5.28
C ALA A 97 21.30 -4.26 -5.14
N PRO A 98 21.74 -4.97 -6.19
CA PRO A 98 21.99 -6.42 -6.12
C PRO A 98 23.13 -6.78 -5.16
N ARG A 99 23.95 -5.80 -4.77
CA ARG A 99 25.06 -5.94 -3.84
C ARG A 99 25.11 -4.70 -2.98
N GLY A 100 25.38 -4.88 -1.70
CA GLY A 100 25.50 -3.76 -0.80
C GLY A 100 26.09 -4.14 0.54
N GLN A 101 26.43 -3.10 1.29
CA GLN A 101 26.90 -3.20 2.65
C GLN A 101 26.12 -2.20 3.49
N ALA A 102 25.64 -2.65 4.64
CA ALA A 102 24.99 -1.81 5.63
C ALA A 102 25.76 -1.91 6.94
N THR A 103 25.89 -0.78 7.62
CA THR A 103 26.54 -0.70 8.93
C THR A 103 25.54 -0.14 9.92
N MET A 104 25.41 -0.77 11.09
CA MET A 104 24.56 -0.28 12.17
C MET A 104 25.31 -0.26 13.49
N ASN A 105 25.02 0.73 14.32
CA ASN A 105 25.59 0.82 15.66
C ASN A 105 24.82 -0.08 16.61
N LEU A 106 25.52 -0.98 17.32
CA LEU A 106 24.90 -1.92 18.25
C LEU A 106 24.50 -1.26 19.58
N GLY A 107 25.13 -0.14 19.95
CA GLY A 107 24.85 0.56 21.21
C GLY A 107 24.83 -0.37 22.42
N ARG A 108 23.71 -0.38 23.16
CA ARG A 108 23.52 -1.26 24.33
C ARG A 108 23.55 -2.76 23.99
N ARG A 109 23.34 -3.12 22.73
CA ARG A 109 23.36 -4.50 22.22
C ARG A 109 24.75 -4.91 21.69
N ALA A 110 25.81 -4.15 22.00
CA ALA A 110 27.18 -4.49 21.60
C ALA A 110 27.65 -5.88 22.08
N ALA A 111 27.08 -6.37 23.19
CA ALA A 111 27.36 -7.69 23.75
C ALA A 111 26.57 -8.85 23.08
N ALA A 112 25.68 -8.55 22.13
CA ALA A 112 24.96 -9.60 21.41
C ALA A 112 25.95 -10.58 20.75
N SER A 113 25.64 -11.87 20.81
CA SER A 113 26.44 -12.94 20.20
C SER A 113 25.76 -13.53 18.96
N HIS A 114 24.49 -13.22 18.76
CA HIS A 114 23.68 -13.69 17.64
C HIS A 114 22.88 -12.53 17.05
N ALA A 115 22.62 -12.60 15.74
CA ALA A 115 21.65 -11.77 15.05
C ALA A 115 20.69 -12.68 14.29
N GLU A 116 19.39 -12.40 14.38
CA GLU A 116 18.41 -13.01 13.50
C GLU A 116 18.14 -12.06 12.33
N LEU A 117 18.25 -12.60 11.13
CA LEU A 117 17.93 -11.88 9.91
C LEU A 117 16.62 -12.42 9.34
N ARG A 118 15.73 -11.51 8.94
CA ARG A 118 14.46 -11.84 8.26
C ARG A 118 14.37 -11.05 6.97
N LEU A 119 14.00 -11.72 5.88
CA LEU A 119 13.79 -11.07 4.58
C LEU A 119 12.29 -10.86 4.47
N VAL A 120 11.90 -9.61 4.35
CA VAL A 120 10.49 -9.21 4.30
C VAL A 120 10.15 -8.88 2.86
N GLY A 121 9.19 -9.63 2.33
CA GLY A 121 8.54 -9.37 1.05
C GLY A 121 7.11 -8.86 1.26
N THR A 122 6.31 -8.86 0.20
CA THR A 122 4.90 -8.43 0.23
C THR A 122 3.98 -9.32 1.08
N GLN A 123 4.44 -10.52 1.47
CA GLN A 123 3.67 -11.51 2.23
C GLN A 123 4.08 -11.56 3.72
N GLY A 124 4.82 -10.56 4.21
CA GLY A 124 5.30 -10.50 5.59
C GLY A 124 6.72 -11.06 5.79
N PRO A 125 7.16 -11.20 7.05
CA PRO A 125 8.55 -11.53 7.37
C PRO A 125 8.84 -13.03 7.26
N HIS A 126 9.78 -13.42 6.40
CA HIS A 126 10.32 -14.77 6.37
C HIS A 126 11.65 -14.81 7.13
N THR A 127 11.72 -15.59 8.21
CA THR A 127 12.98 -15.79 8.93
C THR A 127 13.99 -16.46 8.01
N ILE A 128 15.10 -15.76 7.75
CA ILE A 128 16.18 -16.23 6.89
C ILE A 128 17.02 -17.21 7.68
N THR A 129 17.54 -16.74 8.81
CA THR A 129 18.52 -17.46 9.62
C THR A 129 18.81 -16.69 10.91
N THR A 130 19.28 -17.41 11.93
CA THR A 130 19.99 -16.85 13.08
C THR A 130 21.49 -17.08 12.90
N ILE A 131 22.29 -16.01 12.90
CA ILE A 131 23.73 -16.02 12.63
C ILE A 131 24.46 -15.65 13.91
N ARG A 132 25.57 -16.36 14.21
CA ARG A 132 26.51 -15.93 15.24
C ARG A 132 27.35 -14.77 14.74
N LEU A 133 27.36 -13.69 15.51
CA LEU A 133 28.22 -12.54 15.25
C LEU A 133 29.68 -13.02 15.31
N GLU A 134 30.52 -12.54 14.39
CA GLU A 134 31.94 -12.94 14.20
C GLU A 134 32.20 -14.21 13.38
N ARG A 135 31.17 -14.86 12.81
CA ARG A 135 31.38 -15.94 11.83
C ARG A 135 30.89 -15.55 10.44
N ARG A 136 31.81 -15.55 9.47
CA ARG A 136 31.45 -15.60 8.05
C ARG A 136 30.72 -16.92 7.78
N ARG A 137 29.53 -16.84 7.19
CA ARG A 137 28.85 -18.01 6.63
C ARG A 137 29.03 -18.01 5.10
N PRO A 138 29.15 -19.20 4.48
CA PRO A 138 29.09 -19.33 3.03
C PRO A 138 27.69 -18.98 2.51
N ALA A 139 27.60 -18.75 1.20
CA ALA A 139 26.38 -18.47 0.43
C ALA A 139 25.17 -19.29 0.90
N GLN A 140 24.00 -18.65 1.09
CA GLN A 140 22.75 -19.32 1.42
C GLN A 140 21.67 -18.97 0.41
N THR A 141 21.14 -19.99 -0.27
CA THR A 141 19.96 -19.84 -1.12
C THR A 141 18.74 -19.69 -0.24
N LEU A 142 17.98 -18.61 -0.43
CA LEU A 142 16.79 -18.30 0.35
C LEU A 142 15.61 -18.24 -0.59
N ARG A 143 14.53 -18.92 -0.21
CA ARG A 143 13.28 -18.87 -0.95
C ARG A 143 12.41 -17.79 -0.36
N LEU A 144 12.12 -16.77 -1.15
CA LEU A 144 11.09 -15.79 -0.83
C LEU A 144 9.80 -16.20 -1.54
N PRO A 145 8.77 -16.66 -0.82
CA PRO A 145 7.48 -16.87 -1.46
C PRO A 145 6.82 -15.50 -1.70
N ILE A 146 7.19 -14.82 -2.79
CA ILE A 146 6.50 -13.59 -3.20
C ILE A 146 5.43 -13.96 -4.21
N VAL A 147 4.18 -13.99 -3.78
CA VAL A 147 3.04 -14.17 -4.69
C VAL A 147 2.92 -12.91 -5.54
N GLU A 148 3.09 -13.07 -6.85
CA GLU A 148 2.77 -12.02 -7.82
C GLU A 148 1.30 -11.63 -7.63
N LEU A 149 1.04 -10.40 -7.16
CA LEU A 149 -0.29 -9.80 -7.15
C LEU A 149 -0.75 -9.78 -8.60
N ARG A 150 -1.50 -10.81 -9.01
CA ARG A 150 -2.12 -10.86 -10.33
C ARG A 150 -2.93 -9.58 -10.47
N ARG A 151 -2.51 -8.70 -11.39
CA ARG A 151 -3.49 -7.88 -12.11
C ARG A 151 -4.51 -8.89 -12.64
N SER A 152 -5.74 -8.81 -12.16
CA SER A 152 -6.83 -9.68 -12.59
C SER A 152 -6.73 -9.90 -14.10
N PRO A 153 -6.60 -11.15 -14.57
CA PRO A 153 -6.63 -11.46 -16.00
C PRO A 153 -7.92 -10.86 -16.55
N GLY A 154 -7.78 -10.08 -17.62
CA GLY A 154 -8.79 -9.18 -18.13
C GLY A 154 -10.21 -9.73 -18.05
N TYR A 155 -11.09 -8.93 -17.47
CA TYR A 155 -12.45 -8.90 -17.99
C TYR A 155 -12.30 -8.43 -19.45
N PRO A 156 -12.63 -9.24 -20.45
CA PRO A 156 -12.76 -8.72 -21.80
C PRO A 156 -13.83 -7.63 -21.73
N ASP A 157 -13.51 -6.45 -22.27
CA ASP A 157 -14.49 -5.45 -22.64
C ASP A 157 -15.59 -6.15 -23.45
N ARG A 158 -16.70 -6.47 -22.78
CA ARG A 158 -17.92 -6.86 -23.48
C ARG A 158 -18.53 -5.55 -23.94
N ASP A 159 -18.18 -5.19 -25.16
CA ASP A 159 -19.00 -4.32 -26.00
C ASP A 159 -20.39 -4.95 -26.14
N ASP A 160 -21.28 -4.70 -25.19
CA ASP A 160 -22.71 -4.93 -25.38
C ASP A 160 -23.29 -3.79 -26.24
N ARG A 161 -22.81 -3.73 -27.49
CA ARG A 161 -23.60 -3.24 -28.62
C ARG A 161 -24.56 -4.34 -29.04
N TYR A 162 -25.67 -4.45 -28.34
CA TYR A 162 -26.89 -4.97 -28.95
C TYR A 162 -27.79 -3.79 -29.28
N HIS A 163 -27.73 -3.40 -30.56
CA HIS A 163 -28.94 -2.97 -31.25
C HIS A 163 -29.95 -4.10 -31.14
N ARG A 164 -31.09 -3.85 -30.49
CA ARG A 164 -32.34 -4.45 -30.94
C ARG A 164 -33.48 -3.49 -30.67
N ASP A 165 -33.90 -2.88 -31.76
CA ASP A 165 -35.24 -2.37 -31.96
C ASP A 165 -36.25 -3.42 -31.49
N ASP A 166 -37.07 -3.07 -30.51
CA ASP A 166 -38.41 -3.63 -30.39
C ASP A 166 -39.36 -2.49 -30.07
N ARG A 167 -39.86 -1.90 -31.17
CA ARG A 167 -41.17 -1.27 -31.22
C ARG A 167 -42.20 -2.32 -30.76
N HIS A 168 -42.84 -2.07 -29.63
CA HIS A 168 -44.20 -2.52 -29.47
C HIS A 168 -45.05 -1.37 -28.93
N ASP A 169 -45.93 -0.94 -29.82
CA ASP A 169 -47.20 -0.32 -29.52
C ASP A 169 -47.88 -1.00 -28.33
N ARG A 170 -48.24 -0.21 -27.32
CA ARG A 170 -49.42 -0.51 -26.53
C ARG A 170 -50.03 0.78 -25.99
N ASP A 171 -50.95 1.29 -26.79
CA ASP A 171 -52.13 2.00 -26.32
C ASP A 171 -52.84 1.20 -25.21
N ASP A 172 -53.31 1.92 -24.20
CA ASP A 172 -54.47 1.69 -23.32
C ASP A 172 -54.22 2.49 -22.03
N ARG A 173 -54.54 3.79 -21.94
CA ARG A 173 -55.88 4.38 -21.82
C ARG A 173 -56.66 3.85 -20.61
N TYR A 174 -56.43 4.44 -19.42
CA TYR A 174 -57.38 4.76 -18.33
C TYR A 174 -56.55 5.58 -17.31
N GLY A 175 -56.69 6.89 -17.15
CA GLY A 175 -57.90 7.59 -16.75
C GLY A 175 -57.99 7.61 -15.22
N ARG A 176 -57.38 8.60 -14.55
CA ARG A 176 -57.96 9.18 -13.32
C ARG A 176 -57.30 10.50 -12.91
N ASP A 177 -58.16 11.51 -12.86
CA ASP A 177 -58.00 12.83 -12.27
C ASP A 177 -57.66 12.78 -10.77
N ASP A 178 -57.04 13.86 -10.29
CA ASP A 178 -57.35 14.61 -9.05
C ASP A 178 -56.12 15.49 -8.73
N ARG A 179 -56.02 16.72 -9.27
CA ARG A 179 -56.47 17.98 -8.64
C ARG A 179 -56.35 17.99 -7.11
N HIS A 180 -55.31 18.66 -6.62
CA HIS A 180 -55.43 19.54 -5.45
C HIS A 180 -54.48 20.74 -5.56
N ASP A 181 -55.12 21.89 -5.74
CA ASP A 181 -54.83 23.23 -5.24
C ASP A 181 -53.63 23.39 -4.30
N ARG A 182 -52.69 24.27 -4.69
CA ARG A 182 -52.00 25.14 -3.74
C ARG A 182 -51.47 26.41 -4.41
N ASP A 183 -52.42 27.31 -4.68
CA ASP A 183 -52.15 28.74 -4.67
C ASP A 183 -51.89 29.21 -3.22
N ASP A 184 -51.42 30.46 -3.11
CA ASP A 184 -51.14 31.25 -1.90
C ASP A 184 -49.69 31.22 -1.38
N ARG A 185 -48.84 32.05 -2.00
CA ARG A 185 -48.09 33.04 -1.23
C ARG A 185 -47.74 34.30 -2.03
N TYR A 186 -48.64 35.25 -1.88
CA TYR A 186 -48.52 36.69 -2.08
C TYR A 186 -47.11 37.30 -1.93
N ASP A 187 -46.78 38.13 -2.91
CA ASP A 187 -46.43 39.54 -2.77
C ASP A 187 -45.70 39.96 -1.49
N ARG A 188 -44.41 40.26 -1.64
CA ARG A 188 -43.77 41.36 -0.91
C ARG A 188 -42.52 41.85 -1.62
N ARG A 189 -42.57 43.14 -1.96
CA ARG A 189 -41.46 44.07 -2.23
C ARG A 189 -41.10 44.32 -3.69
N ARG A 190 -42.04 44.98 -4.36
CA ARG A 190 -41.76 46.22 -5.10
C ARG A 190 -41.22 47.29 -4.14
N ASP A 191 -40.51 48.25 -4.72
CA ASP A 191 -40.05 49.52 -4.15
C ASP A 191 -38.67 49.50 -3.49
N ARG A 192 -37.62 49.59 -4.32
CA ARG A 192 -36.43 50.37 -3.97
C ARG A 192 -35.72 50.97 -5.18
N ASP A 193 -36.06 52.24 -5.40
CA ASP A 193 -35.20 53.35 -5.78
C ASP A 193 -34.60 53.39 -7.20
N ASP A 194 -35.44 53.93 -8.09
CA ASP A 194 -35.07 54.83 -9.17
C ASP A 194 -34.28 56.05 -8.66
N ARG A 195 -32.93 56.03 -8.74
CA ARG A 195 -32.09 57.24 -8.99
C ARG A 195 -30.74 56.83 -9.56
N ARG A 196 -30.64 56.59 -10.87
CA ARG A 196 -29.34 56.61 -11.56
C ARG A 196 -29.40 57.52 -12.80
N PRO A 197 -28.60 58.60 -12.85
CA PRO A 197 -28.61 59.52 -13.99
C PRO A 197 -28.08 58.85 -15.26
N PRO A 198 -28.53 59.30 -16.45
CA PRO A 198 -28.15 58.71 -17.73
C PRO A 198 -26.68 58.97 -18.01
N ARG A 199 -25.87 57.91 -18.01
CA ARG A 199 -24.52 57.98 -18.58
C ARG A 199 -24.64 57.94 -20.10
N ALA A 200 -24.31 59.07 -20.71
CA ALA A 200 -24.05 59.20 -22.13
C ALA A 200 -22.92 58.24 -22.56
N GLY A 201 -23.10 57.64 -23.75
CA GLY A 201 -22.01 57.14 -24.58
C GLY A 201 -21.31 55.87 -24.08
N ARG A 202 -21.94 54.70 -24.29
CA ARG A 202 -21.18 53.45 -24.42
C ARG A 202 -21.56 52.78 -25.74
N PRO A 203 -20.63 52.62 -26.70
CA PRO A 203 -20.91 51.95 -27.96
C PRO A 203 -21.36 50.51 -27.69
N HIS A 204 -22.38 50.08 -28.43
CA HIS A 204 -22.93 48.73 -28.39
C HIS A 204 -21.81 47.70 -28.55
N ARG A 205 -21.50 46.98 -27.47
CA ARG A 205 -20.74 45.74 -27.56
C ARG A 205 -21.68 44.69 -28.16
N PRO A 206 -21.28 43.99 -29.24
CA PRO A 206 -22.04 42.85 -29.75
C PRO A 206 -22.32 41.88 -28.61
N GLY A 207 -23.58 41.51 -28.43
CA GLY A 207 -23.98 40.52 -27.43
C GLY A 207 -23.21 39.22 -27.67
N PRO A 208 -22.82 38.50 -26.60
CA PRO A 208 -22.25 37.17 -26.76
C PRO A 208 -23.27 36.29 -27.51
N PRO A 209 -22.81 35.44 -28.45
CA PRO A 209 -23.69 34.55 -29.19
C PRO A 209 -24.45 33.64 -28.21
N PRO A 210 -25.68 33.23 -28.55
CA PRO A 210 -26.45 32.30 -27.72
C PRO A 210 -25.63 31.04 -27.54
N HIS A 211 -25.31 30.71 -26.29
CA HIS A 211 -24.63 29.48 -25.93
C HIS A 211 -25.50 28.30 -26.40
N ALA A 212 -25.10 27.70 -27.52
CA ALA A 212 -25.57 26.39 -27.93
C ALA A 212 -25.37 25.44 -26.74
N GLY A 213 -26.45 24.74 -26.37
CA GLY A 213 -26.49 23.87 -25.21
C GLY A 213 -25.31 22.92 -25.19
N TYR A 214 -24.38 23.18 -24.28
CA TYR A 214 -23.39 22.17 -23.91
C TYR A 214 -24.16 21.01 -23.26
N PRO A 215 -23.96 19.77 -23.72
CA PRO A 215 -24.49 18.61 -23.04
C PRO A 215 -23.98 18.66 -21.60
N THR A 216 -24.91 18.80 -20.65
CA THR A 216 -24.65 18.58 -19.24
C THR A 216 -24.21 17.13 -19.11
N HIS A 217 -22.89 16.89 -19.15
CA HIS A 217 -22.34 15.58 -18.82
C HIS A 217 -22.82 15.22 -17.42
N PRO A 218 -23.50 14.07 -17.24
CA PRO A 218 -23.87 13.59 -15.92
C PRO A 218 -22.59 13.50 -15.09
N HIS A 219 -22.53 14.24 -13.97
CA HIS A 219 -21.52 14.04 -12.96
C HIS A 219 -21.76 12.67 -12.32
N HIS A 220 -21.30 11.60 -12.97
CA HIS A 220 -21.21 10.30 -12.33
C HIS A 220 -20.30 10.46 -11.12
N PRO A 221 -20.76 10.16 -9.89
CA PRO A 221 -19.92 10.14 -8.72
C PRO A 221 -18.72 9.25 -9.05
N ARG A 222 -17.51 9.81 -9.06
CA ARG A 222 -16.30 9.00 -9.18
C ARG A 222 -16.40 7.93 -8.07
N PRO A 223 -16.42 6.63 -8.41
CA PRO A 223 -16.50 5.62 -7.39
C PRO A 223 -15.27 5.79 -6.50
N GLY A 224 -15.51 6.10 -5.23
CA GLY A 224 -14.46 6.10 -4.22
C GLY A 224 -13.82 4.71 -4.13
N ALA A 225 -12.72 4.60 -3.38
CA ALA A 225 -12.07 3.31 -3.19
C ALA A 225 -13.09 2.27 -2.72
N SER A 226 -13.17 1.16 -3.45
CA SER A 226 -13.99 0.02 -3.05
C SER A 226 -13.41 -0.60 -1.78
N ARG A 227 -14.27 -1.27 -1.00
CA ARG A 227 -13.84 -2.01 0.18
C ARG A 227 -12.74 -3.02 -0.13
N ALA A 228 -12.80 -3.66 -1.30
CA ALA A 228 -11.76 -4.58 -1.76
C ALA A 228 -10.41 -3.89 -1.93
N GLN A 229 -10.37 -2.69 -2.52
CA GLN A 229 -9.14 -1.91 -2.68
C GLN A 229 -8.55 -1.45 -1.34
N ILE A 230 -9.40 -1.15 -0.34
CA ILE A 230 -8.93 -0.83 1.02
C ILE A 230 -8.30 -2.05 1.69
N ILE A 231 -8.94 -3.22 1.58
CA ILE A 231 -8.42 -4.49 2.14
C ILE A 231 -7.07 -4.83 1.51
N GLU A 232 -6.98 -4.74 0.18
CA GLU A 232 -5.73 -4.97 -0.57
C GLU A 232 -4.63 -4.00 -0.12
N ALA A 233 -4.92 -2.69 -0.07
CA ALA A 233 -3.94 -1.70 0.37
C ALA A 233 -3.48 -1.90 1.82
N CYS A 234 -4.38 -2.28 2.73
CA CYS A 234 -4.02 -2.60 4.11
C CYS A 234 -3.16 -3.87 4.19
N GLY A 235 -3.48 -4.89 3.39
CA GLY A 235 -2.68 -6.11 3.26
C GLY A 235 -1.25 -5.82 2.77
N ASP A 236 -1.12 -4.95 1.78
CA ASP A 236 0.19 -4.58 1.21
C ASP A 236 1.09 -3.83 2.21
N GLN A 237 0.50 -3.02 3.10
CA GLN A 237 1.24 -2.14 4.00
C GLN A 237 1.41 -2.68 5.42
N SER A 238 0.68 -3.75 5.78
CA SER A 238 0.69 -4.32 7.13
C SER A 238 1.35 -5.71 7.13
N PRO A 239 2.51 -5.89 7.79
CA PRO A 239 3.22 -7.17 7.82
C PRO A 239 2.52 -8.25 8.67
N PHE A 240 1.54 -7.89 9.50
CA PHE A 240 0.85 -8.82 10.40
C PHE A 240 -0.68 -8.79 10.21
N PRO A 241 -1.38 -9.94 10.29
CA PRO A 241 -2.84 -10.00 10.12
C PRO A 241 -3.64 -9.12 11.10
N SER A 242 -3.16 -8.98 12.34
CA SER A 242 -3.79 -8.10 13.34
C SER A 242 -3.75 -6.63 12.92
N GLN A 243 -2.66 -6.20 12.26
CA GLN A 243 -2.51 -4.84 11.75
C GLN A 243 -3.36 -4.60 10.51
N VAL A 244 -3.55 -5.61 9.66
CA VAL A 244 -4.47 -5.51 8.52
C VAL A 244 -5.88 -5.21 9.01
N THR A 245 -6.33 -5.91 10.06
CA THR A 245 -7.67 -5.69 10.65
C THR A 245 -7.80 -4.27 11.18
N HIS A 246 -6.82 -3.81 11.97
CA HIS A 246 -6.85 -2.46 12.53
C HIS A 246 -6.71 -1.35 11.47
N CYS A 247 -5.94 -1.61 10.41
CA CYS A 247 -5.85 -0.74 9.24
C CYS A 247 -7.19 -0.60 8.54
N ILE A 248 -7.91 -1.71 8.31
CA ILE A 248 -9.24 -1.70 7.67
C ILE A 248 -10.20 -0.89 8.53
N GLU A 249 -10.23 -1.13 9.84
CA GLU A 249 -11.08 -0.38 10.78
C GLU A 249 -10.78 1.13 10.71
N SER A 250 -9.51 1.52 10.84
CA SER A 250 -9.10 2.93 10.75
C SER A 250 -9.42 3.55 9.39
N ALA A 251 -9.25 2.79 8.31
CA ALA A 251 -9.53 3.25 6.96
C ALA A 251 -11.02 3.52 6.71
N THR A 252 -11.93 2.87 7.45
CA THR A 252 -13.38 3.19 7.35
C THR A 252 -13.73 4.57 7.89
N LEU A 253 -12.86 5.17 8.71
CA LEU A 253 -13.01 6.55 9.20
C LEU A 253 -12.53 7.59 8.18
N LEU A 254 -11.87 7.15 7.10
CA LEU A 254 -11.43 8.01 6.01
C LEU A 254 -12.49 8.06 4.90
N PRO A 255 -12.73 9.23 4.29
CA PRO A 255 -13.51 9.29 3.07
C PRO A 255 -12.95 8.38 1.97
N PRO A 256 -13.82 7.61 1.28
CA PRO A 256 -13.40 6.58 0.33
C PRO A 256 -12.54 7.11 -0.82
N SER A 257 -12.69 8.37 -1.21
CA SER A 257 -11.95 8.97 -2.31
C SER A 257 -10.44 9.08 -2.07
N TYR A 258 -9.98 9.01 -0.83
CA TYR A 258 -8.56 9.10 -0.50
C TYR A 258 -8.04 8.02 0.46
N ALA A 259 -8.88 7.12 0.95
CA ALA A 259 -8.47 6.05 1.88
C ALA A 259 -7.23 5.26 1.39
N VAL A 260 -7.25 4.75 0.15
CA VAL A 260 -6.12 3.98 -0.41
C VAL A 260 -4.84 4.81 -0.53
N ALA A 261 -4.95 6.07 -0.94
CA ALA A 261 -3.79 6.96 -1.05
C ALA A 261 -3.18 7.25 0.34
N THR A 262 -4.03 7.41 1.36
CA THR A 262 -3.60 7.60 2.75
C THR A 262 -2.93 6.36 3.31
N ILE A 263 -3.49 5.16 3.10
CA ILE A 263 -2.90 3.89 3.55
C ILE A 263 -1.48 3.73 3.01
N ARG A 264 -1.32 3.92 1.69
CA ARG A 264 0.00 3.86 1.04
C ARG A 264 0.96 4.91 1.58
N ALA A 265 0.49 6.15 1.74
CA ALA A 265 1.33 7.22 2.30
C ALA A 265 1.79 6.89 3.73
N CYS A 266 0.92 6.34 4.59
CA CYS A 266 1.32 5.90 5.93
C CYS A 266 2.33 4.76 5.88
N GLY A 267 2.09 3.75 5.03
CA GLY A 267 3.00 2.60 4.90
C GLY A 267 4.36 2.97 4.33
N ASP A 268 4.40 3.88 3.35
CA ASP A 268 5.65 4.39 2.77
C ASP A 268 6.43 5.26 3.76
N ALA A 269 5.73 6.10 4.55
CA ALA A 269 6.36 7.01 5.49
C ALA A 269 6.85 6.32 6.77
N THR A 270 6.31 5.15 7.11
CA THR A 270 6.58 4.49 8.39
C THR A 270 7.37 3.19 8.19
N THR A 271 8.16 2.82 9.21
CA THR A 271 8.90 1.54 9.21
C THR A 271 8.44 0.61 10.33
N PHE A 272 7.89 1.16 11.42
CA PHE A 272 7.38 0.40 12.54
C PHE A 272 5.86 0.37 12.52
N SER A 273 5.28 -0.76 12.91
CA SER A 273 3.83 -0.92 12.94
C SER A 273 3.13 0.10 13.85
N GLY A 274 3.72 0.42 15.00
CA GLY A 274 3.16 1.43 15.89
C GLY A 274 3.13 2.84 15.28
N ASP A 275 4.07 3.16 14.38
CA ASP A 275 4.04 4.43 13.64
C ASP A 275 2.96 4.42 12.56
N PHE A 276 2.80 3.29 11.88
CA PHE A 276 1.75 3.09 10.89
C PHE A 276 0.36 3.20 11.52
N GLU A 277 0.14 2.54 12.66
CA GLU A 277 -1.10 2.63 13.44
C GLU A 277 -1.38 4.07 13.89
N HIS A 278 -0.36 4.77 14.41
CA HIS A 278 -0.46 6.19 14.76
C HIS A 278 -0.83 7.04 13.55
N CYS A 279 -0.18 6.82 12.40
CA CYS A 279 -0.46 7.52 11.16
C CYS A 279 -1.90 7.33 10.70
N MET A 280 -2.37 6.08 10.65
CA MET A 280 -3.73 5.74 10.23
C MET A 280 -4.78 6.33 11.17
N THR A 281 -4.55 6.25 12.48
CA THR A 281 -5.45 6.84 13.49
C THR A 281 -5.51 8.36 13.36
N THR A 282 -4.37 9.01 13.15
CA THR A 282 -4.27 10.47 13.04
C THR A 282 -4.81 10.99 11.71
N ALA A 283 -4.73 10.20 10.63
CA ALA A 283 -5.14 10.62 9.30
C ALA A 283 -6.63 10.99 9.20
N SER A 284 -7.50 10.41 10.04
CA SER A 284 -8.92 10.76 10.07
C SER A 284 -9.19 12.17 10.63
N ALA A 285 -8.24 12.73 11.39
CA ALA A 285 -8.35 14.09 11.94
C ALA A 285 -8.02 15.19 10.91
N TYR A 286 -7.48 14.84 9.75
CA TYR A 286 -7.13 15.81 8.72
C TYR A 286 -8.38 16.42 8.09
N ARG A 287 -8.36 17.75 7.93
CA ARG A 287 -9.41 18.50 7.21
C ARG A 287 -9.24 18.49 5.69
N THR A 288 -8.07 18.09 5.22
CA THR A 288 -7.70 17.99 3.80
C THR A 288 -7.24 16.56 3.49
N PRO A 289 -7.12 16.15 2.21
CA PRO A 289 -6.61 14.82 1.88
C PRO A 289 -5.25 14.56 2.58
N PRO A 290 -5.10 13.50 3.40
CA PRO A 290 -3.94 13.33 4.29
C PRO A 290 -2.64 12.99 3.54
N ALA A 291 -2.75 12.20 2.47
CA ALA A 291 -1.62 11.57 1.80
C ALA A 291 -0.48 12.52 1.35
N PRO A 292 -0.72 13.73 0.82
CA PRO A 292 0.36 14.67 0.49
C PRO A 292 1.14 15.15 1.71
N ALA A 293 0.46 15.41 2.84
CA ALA A 293 1.09 15.89 4.06
C ALA A 293 1.88 14.79 4.76
N ILE A 294 1.33 13.58 4.83
CA ILE A 294 2.02 12.40 5.39
C ILE A 294 3.32 12.12 4.62
N ARG A 295 3.29 12.17 3.28
CA ARG A 295 4.50 12.02 2.45
C ARG A 295 5.53 13.12 2.73
N ALA A 296 5.08 14.37 2.80
CA ALA A 296 5.97 15.48 3.14
C ALA A 296 6.61 15.31 4.53
N CYS A 297 5.86 14.81 5.53
CA CYS A 297 6.42 14.47 6.83
C CYS A 297 7.44 13.33 6.76
N GLY A 298 7.16 12.27 5.98
CA GLY A 298 8.10 11.17 5.77
C GLY A 298 9.39 11.58 5.06
N GLU A 299 9.32 12.55 4.15
CA GLU A 299 10.49 13.13 3.48
C GLU A 299 11.28 14.08 4.41
N ALA A 300 10.58 14.84 5.26
CA ALA A 300 11.18 15.84 6.14
C ALA A 300 11.81 15.27 7.42
N THR A 301 11.50 14.03 7.79
CA THR A 301 11.91 13.45 9.08
C THR A 301 12.62 12.11 8.90
N SER A 302 13.62 11.86 9.76
CA SER A 302 14.40 10.61 9.75
C SER A 302 14.09 9.69 10.93
N PHE A 303 13.47 10.22 12.00
CA PHE A 303 13.16 9.49 13.21
C PHE A 303 11.65 9.34 13.39
N SER A 304 11.22 8.18 13.88
CA SER A 304 9.81 7.87 14.13
C SER A 304 9.12 8.88 15.07
N SER A 305 9.82 9.39 16.08
CA SER A 305 9.28 10.41 16.99
C SER A 305 8.93 11.71 16.26
N ASP A 306 9.82 12.16 15.37
CA ASP A 306 9.68 13.41 14.64
C ASP A 306 8.60 13.27 13.56
N LEU A 307 8.54 12.11 12.91
CA LEU A 307 7.47 11.77 11.98
C LEU A 307 6.09 11.81 12.66
N ARG A 308 5.95 11.17 13.83
CA ARG A 308 4.70 11.22 14.61
C ARG A 308 4.33 12.65 15.00
N GLY A 309 5.32 13.45 15.42
CA GLY A 309 5.16 14.87 15.72
C GLY A 309 4.63 15.63 14.51
N CYS A 310 5.28 15.47 13.36
CA CYS A 310 4.90 16.11 12.09
C CYS A 310 3.48 15.71 11.64
N ILE A 311 3.15 14.42 11.65
CA ILE A 311 1.82 13.94 11.22
C ILE A 311 0.72 14.49 12.14
N SER A 312 0.96 14.49 13.46
CA SER A 312 0.01 15.04 14.43
C SER A 312 -0.12 16.55 14.27
N ALA A 313 0.98 17.24 13.94
CA ALA A 313 0.99 18.66 13.68
C ALA A 313 0.19 19.03 12.45
N ALA A 314 0.46 18.34 11.34
CA ALA A 314 -0.15 18.53 10.05
C ALA A 314 -1.67 18.27 10.07
N ALA A 315 -2.15 17.35 10.90
CA ALA A 315 -3.58 17.12 11.11
C ALA A 315 -4.33 18.36 11.63
N GLY A 316 -3.65 19.23 12.37
CA GLY A 316 -4.21 20.46 12.94
C GLY A 316 -4.35 21.62 11.95
N PHE A 317 -3.78 21.53 10.75
CA PHE A 317 -3.85 22.61 9.76
C PHE A 317 -5.25 22.75 9.17
N ARG A 318 -5.66 24.01 8.97
CA ARG A 318 -6.93 24.34 8.30
C ARG A 318 -6.86 24.15 6.78
N HIS A 319 -5.67 24.33 6.21
CA HIS A 319 -5.40 24.27 4.78
C HIS A 319 -4.39 23.16 4.46
N GLN A 320 -4.01 23.04 3.18
CA GLN A 320 -3.10 21.99 2.71
C GLN A 320 -1.73 22.11 3.41
N PRO A 321 -1.34 21.17 4.29
CA PRO A 321 -0.15 21.32 5.12
C PRO A 321 1.15 21.03 4.35
N ALA A 322 1.08 20.25 3.26
CA ALA A 322 2.27 19.74 2.56
C ALA A 322 3.26 20.83 2.09
N PRO A 323 2.83 21.97 1.49
CA PRO A 323 3.77 23.02 1.11
C PRO A 323 4.47 23.68 2.32
N VAL A 324 3.76 23.85 3.43
CA VAL A 324 4.30 24.42 4.67
C VAL A 324 5.33 23.46 5.27
N ILE A 325 5.03 22.16 5.32
CA ILE A 325 5.96 21.15 5.79
C ILE A 325 7.28 21.21 5.02
N ARG A 326 7.22 21.25 3.68
CA ARG A 326 8.42 21.34 2.85
C ARG A 326 9.22 22.62 3.13
N ALA A 327 8.54 23.77 3.16
CA ALA A 327 9.18 25.04 3.45
C ALA A 327 9.87 25.04 4.82
N CYS A 328 9.23 24.50 5.86
CA CYS A 328 9.84 24.35 7.18
C CYS A 328 11.05 23.40 7.15
N SER A 329 10.95 22.26 6.45
CA SER A 329 12.06 21.30 6.36
C SER A 329 13.27 21.84 5.58
N GLU A 330 13.04 22.72 4.60
CA GLU A 330 14.12 23.39 3.85
C GLU A 330 14.75 24.52 4.65
N ALA A 331 13.97 25.19 5.52
CA ALA A 331 14.41 26.33 6.32
C ALA A 331 15.08 25.94 7.65
N THR A 332 14.98 24.69 8.09
CA THR A 332 15.45 24.23 9.41
C THR A 332 16.35 23.01 9.27
N THR A 333 17.34 22.89 10.15
CA THR A 333 18.26 21.74 10.15
C THR A 333 17.94 20.77 11.29
N PHE A 334 17.38 21.27 12.39
CA PHE A 334 17.09 20.48 13.58
C PHE A 334 15.60 20.20 13.72
N SER A 335 15.25 19.00 14.21
CA SER A 335 13.84 18.59 14.39
C SER A 335 13.06 19.49 15.35
N SER A 336 13.72 20.07 16.36
CA SER A 336 13.10 21.04 17.27
C SER A 336 12.71 22.35 16.59
N GLU A 337 13.56 22.85 15.69
CA GLU A 337 13.29 24.07 14.91
C GLU A 337 12.20 23.81 13.86
N PHE A 338 12.27 22.65 13.20
CA PHE A 338 11.25 22.19 12.28
C PHE A 338 9.86 22.14 12.95
N GLN A 339 9.78 21.54 14.14
CA GLN A 339 8.53 21.46 14.89
C GLN A 339 8.02 22.85 15.32
N GLN A 340 8.90 23.74 15.77
CA GLN A 340 8.55 25.13 16.07
C GLN A 340 8.03 25.87 14.83
N CYS A 341 8.64 25.67 13.66
CA CYS A 341 8.18 26.24 12.40
C CYS A 341 6.78 25.75 12.02
N LEU A 342 6.52 24.44 12.14
CA LEU A 342 5.19 23.89 11.91
C LEU A 342 4.16 24.50 12.85
N ASP A 343 4.47 24.56 14.15
CA ASP A 343 3.56 25.07 15.17
C ASP A 343 3.22 26.55 14.94
N ALA A 344 4.21 27.37 14.60
CA ALA A 344 4.01 28.78 14.25
C ALA A 344 3.15 28.97 12.99
N SER A 345 3.16 27.99 12.08
CA SER A 345 2.46 28.07 10.79
C SER A 345 1.02 27.55 10.82
N ARG A 346 0.53 27.05 11.97
CA ARG A 346 -0.84 26.49 12.10
C ARG A 346 -1.98 27.53 12.18
N ALA A 347 -1.66 28.82 12.12
CA ALA A 347 -2.58 29.94 12.32
C ALA A 347 -3.82 29.91 11.39
#